data_AF-N4WYH2-F1
#
_entry.id   AF-N4WYH2-F1
#
_cell.length_a   1.000
_cell.length_b   1.000
_cell.length_c   1.000
_cell.angle_alpha   90.00
_cell.angle_beta   90.00
_cell.angle_gamma   90.00
#
_symmetry.space_group_name_H-M   'P 1'
#
loop_
_entity.id
_entity.type
_entity.pdbx_description
1 polymer ?
#
loop_
_entity_poly.entity_id
_entity_poly.type
_entity_poly.pdbx_seq_one_letter_code
_entity_poly.pdbx_strand_id
1 'polypeptide(L)' 'PVASAIPTCGVPCIQSAASAVGCGGVDYACRCTNSAAIQSDALGCVVGNCGIATALQVQASASAVC' A
#
# COMPACT_ATOMS: atom_id res chain seq x y z
N PRO A 1 8.70 -11.05 6.81
CA PRO A 1 8.02 -10.55 5.58
C PRO A 1 7.94 -9.02 5.56
N VAL A 2 8.37 -8.37 4.47
CA VAL A 2 8.41 -6.89 4.35
C VAL A 2 7.03 -6.23 4.42
N ALA A 3 5.93 -6.96 4.14
CA ALA A 3 4.56 -6.48 4.38
C ALA A 3 4.25 -6.24 5.89
N SER A 4 5.01 -6.85 6.81
CA SER A 4 4.86 -6.64 8.26
C SER A 4 5.44 -5.31 8.75
N ALA A 5 6.18 -4.57 7.89
CA ALA A 5 6.66 -3.23 8.19
C ALA A 5 5.64 -2.13 7.84
N ILE A 6 4.50 -2.50 7.23
CA ILE A 6 3.42 -1.57 6.95
C ILE A 6 2.79 -1.19 8.29
N PRO A 7 2.87 0.08 8.73
CA PRO A 7 2.25 0.49 9.96
C PRO A 7 0.72 0.39 9.87
N THR A 8 0.07 0.14 11.00
CA THR A 8 -1.38 -0.05 11.13
C THR A 8 -2.20 1.10 10.58
N CYS A 9 -1.65 2.33 10.61
CA CYS A 9 -2.32 3.51 10.06
C CYS A 9 -2.40 3.46 8.51
N GLY A 10 -1.52 2.72 7.82
CA GLY A 10 -1.51 2.59 6.37
C GLY A 10 -2.22 1.33 5.85
N VAL A 11 -2.46 0.34 6.71
CA VAL A 11 -3.25 -0.87 6.38
C VAL A 11 -4.63 -0.55 5.79
N PRO A 12 -5.46 0.36 6.36
CA PRO A 12 -6.75 0.69 5.76
C PRO A 12 -6.61 1.39 4.41
N CYS A 13 -5.58 2.24 4.25
CA CYS A 13 -5.29 2.93 2.99
C CYS A 13 -4.93 1.95 1.86
N ILE A 14 -4.06 0.98 2.13
CA ILE A 14 -3.67 -0.03 1.13
C ILE A 14 -4.83 -0.95 0.81
N GLN A 15 -5.68 -1.31 1.78
CA GLN A 15 -6.90 -2.08 1.50
C GLN A 15 -7.87 -1.30 0.62
N SER A 16 -8.08 -0.02 0.89
CA SER A 16 -8.93 0.84 0.07
C SER A 16 -8.39 1.01 -1.34
N ALA A 17 -7.09 1.34 -1.48
CA ALA A 17 -6.40 1.45 -2.76
C ALA A 17 -6.41 0.15 -3.57
N ALA A 18 -6.17 -0.98 -2.91
CA ALA A 18 -6.23 -2.30 -3.54
C ALA A 18 -7.65 -2.62 -4.02
N SER A 19 -8.68 -2.23 -3.25
CA SER A 19 -10.07 -2.39 -3.65
C SER A 19 -10.45 -1.48 -4.82
N ALA A 20 -9.88 -0.27 -4.90
CA ALA A 20 -10.11 0.68 -5.98
C ALA A 20 -9.61 0.16 -7.34
N VAL A 21 -8.53 -0.61 -7.36
CA VAL A 21 -7.99 -1.24 -8.58
C VAL A 21 -8.57 -2.64 -8.84
N GLY A 22 -9.54 -3.09 -8.04
CA GLY A 22 -10.13 -4.43 -8.15
C GLY A 22 -9.23 -5.57 -7.63
N CYS A 23 -8.09 -5.25 -7.02
CA CYS A 23 -7.19 -6.19 -6.37
C CYS A 23 -7.47 -6.28 -4.85
N GLY A 24 -8.76 -6.25 -4.46
CA GLY A 24 -9.18 -6.29 -3.06
C GLY A 24 -8.74 -7.58 -2.36
N GLY A 25 -8.45 -7.50 -1.06
CA GLY A 25 -8.07 -8.68 -0.27
C GLY A 25 -6.58 -9.06 -0.33
N VAL A 26 -6.29 -10.34 -0.55
CA VAL A 26 -4.94 -10.96 -0.47
C VAL A 26 -4.35 -11.33 -1.83
N ASP A 27 -4.88 -10.77 -2.91
CA ASP A 27 -4.37 -11.00 -4.27
C ASP A 27 -3.04 -10.26 -4.52
N TYR A 28 -1.98 -10.76 -3.91
CA TYR A 28 -0.64 -10.19 -4.01
C TYR A 28 -0.16 -10.07 -5.46
N ALA A 29 -0.48 -11.04 -6.33
CA ALA A 29 -0.12 -10.96 -7.75
C ALA A 29 -0.81 -9.77 -8.45
N CYS A 30 -2.11 -9.56 -8.23
CA CYS A 30 -2.84 -8.41 -8.76
C CYS A 30 -2.29 -7.10 -8.20
N ARG A 31 -1.98 -7.10 -6.91
CA ARG A 31 -1.38 -5.95 -6.20
C ARG A 31 0.02 -5.62 -6.71
N CYS A 32 0.84 -6.62 -7.08
CA CYS A 32 2.15 -6.43 -7.70
C CYS A 32 2.00 -5.81 -9.10
N THR A 33 1.08 -6.31 -9.92
CA THR A 33 0.82 -5.76 -11.26
C THR A 33 0.31 -4.33 -11.21
N ASN A 34 -0.59 -4.03 -10.27
CA ASN A 34 -1.17 -2.70 -10.07
C ASN A 34 -0.47 -1.90 -8.97
N SER A 35 0.76 -2.28 -8.62
CA SER A 35 1.48 -1.71 -7.48
C SER A 35 1.64 -0.21 -7.64
N ALA A 36 1.94 0.30 -8.82
CA ALA A 36 2.02 1.75 -9.06
C ALA A 36 0.72 2.49 -8.72
N ALA A 37 -0.44 1.96 -9.15
CA ALA A 37 -1.75 2.56 -8.88
C ALA A 37 -2.11 2.48 -7.40
N ILE A 38 -1.90 1.31 -6.78
CA ILE A 38 -2.14 1.11 -5.34
C ILE A 38 -1.23 1.99 -4.51
N GLN A 39 0.05 2.10 -4.87
CA GLN A 39 1.03 2.94 -4.18
C GLN A 39 0.63 4.40 -4.28
N SER A 40 0.26 4.91 -5.47
CA SER A 40 -0.16 6.30 -5.62
C SER A 40 -1.38 6.63 -4.75
N ASP A 41 -2.38 5.74 -4.73
CA ASP A 41 -3.63 5.94 -4.00
C ASP A 41 -3.43 5.76 -2.48
N ALA A 42 -2.70 4.70 -2.08
CA ALA A 42 -2.32 4.46 -0.70
C ALA A 42 -1.39 5.55 -0.16
N LEU A 43 -0.42 6.05 -0.94
CA LEU A 43 0.47 7.14 -0.54
C LEU A 43 -0.36 8.38 -0.20
N GLY A 44 -1.33 8.79 -1.02
CA GLY A 44 -2.18 9.94 -0.72
C GLY A 44 -2.90 9.79 0.63
N CYS A 45 -3.51 8.62 0.85
CA CYS A 45 -4.20 8.31 2.10
C CYS A 45 -3.24 8.21 3.31
N VAL A 46 -2.09 7.58 3.14
CA VAL A 46 -1.07 7.37 4.19
C VAL A 46 -0.39 8.68 4.54
N VAL A 47 -0.11 9.56 3.58
CA VAL A 47 0.43 10.90 3.85
C VAL A 47 -0.53 11.69 4.71
N GLY A 48 -1.83 11.64 4.42
CA GLY A 48 -2.87 12.32 5.21
C GLY A 48 -3.09 11.73 6.61
N ASN A 49 -3.02 10.40 6.76
CA ASN A 49 -3.32 9.73 8.04
C ASN A 49 -2.08 9.45 8.91
N CYS A 50 -0.96 9.10 8.28
CA CYS A 50 0.27 8.65 8.94
C CYS A 50 1.46 9.58 8.76
N GLY A 51 1.40 10.51 7.79
CA GLY A 51 2.51 11.35 7.38
C GLY A 51 3.41 10.75 6.28
N ILE A 52 4.20 11.63 5.67
CA ILE A 52 4.99 11.32 4.46
C ILE A 52 6.13 10.32 4.69
N ALA A 53 6.73 10.32 5.90
CA ALA A 53 7.78 9.39 6.25
C ALA A 53 7.28 7.93 6.25
N THR A 54 6.08 7.73 6.78
CA THR A 54 5.38 6.45 6.77
C THR A 54 5.01 6.03 5.36
N ALA A 55 4.55 6.97 4.54
CA ALA A 55 4.18 6.71 3.15
C ALA A 55 5.39 6.16 2.34
N LEU A 56 6.58 6.74 2.53
CA LEU A 56 7.83 6.26 1.93
C LEU A 56 8.23 4.87 2.43
N GLN A 57 8.07 4.58 3.72
CA GLN A 57 8.32 3.25 4.29
C GLN A 57 7.38 2.19 3.69
N VAL A 58 6.08 2.50 3.56
CA VAL A 58 5.09 1.63 2.92
C VAL A 58 5.45 1.39 1.46
N GLN A 59 5.86 2.44 0.74
CA GLN A 59 6.25 2.33 -0.65
C GLN A 59 7.43 1.38 -0.84
N ALA A 60 8.51 1.59 -0.10
CA ALA A 60 9.70 0.75 -0.14
C ALA A 60 9.38 -0.72 0.24
N SER A 61 8.51 -0.90 1.22
CA SER A 61 8.07 -2.23 1.67
C SER A 61 7.28 -2.96 0.60
N ALA A 62 6.31 -2.28 -0.03
CA ALA A 62 5.51 -2.85 -1.11
C ALA A 62 6.36 -3.22 -2.33
N SER A 63 7.30 -2.36 -2.76
CA SER A 63 8.26 -2.67 -3.81
C SER A 63 9.27 -3.77 -3.46
N ALA A 64 9.35 -4.20 -2.20
CA ALA A 64 10.15 -5.36 -1.79
C ALA A 64 9.32 -6.65 -1.70
N VAL A 65 7.99 -6.55 -1.68
CA VAL A 65 7.06 -7.70 -1.77
C VAL A 65 6.85 -8.11 -3.22
N CYS A 66 6.76 -7.11 -4.12
CA CYS A 66 6.54 -7.25 -5.55
C CYS A 66 7.87 -7.19 -6.31
#